data_AF-A0A672HZE1-F1
#
_entry.id   AF-A0A672HZE1-F1
#
_cell.length_a   1.000
_cell.length_b   1.000
_cell.length_c   1.000
_cell.angle_alpha   90.00
_cell.angle_beta   90.00
_cell.angle_gamma   90.00
#
_symmetry.space_group_name_H-M   'P 1'
#
loop_
_entity.id
_entity.type
_entity.pdbx_description
1 polymer ?
#
loop_
_entity_poly.entity_id
_entity_poly.type
_entity_poly.pdbx_seq_one_letter_code
_entity_poly.pdbx_strand_id
1 'polypeptide(L)'
;MHTPKRTFSLSAAKCLTVCVCVCVCVCVCVCQDHSVCARTFCGAGRECVSTGRGEPVCRCLQQCDGAERWVCGSNGKSYRNHCELHRDACMSQNKIHVEHRGRCLVVCFLADRDWLRERVIQWIQTEVDPDRRSLNASSVSDLLLDYFQTFDDGDSQLDSKELLNFLKHNEAPLNLTTFDPLLRSLCVDALIELSDENADWKLSLTEFINCLTPEYRPAERKCALEDGVFEDGAETRMECNRCVCACGNWVCTALTCNGESAAGRAEEEEEEEMTEEEWSRRVAELSTQRLRL
;
A
#
# COMPACT_ATOMS: atom_id res chain seq x y z
N MET A 1 -7.44 26.81 -5.07
CA MET A 1 -8.10 26.78 -6.40
C MET A 1 -7.01 26.78 -7.47
N HIS A 2 -6.65 25.62 -8.01
CA HIS A 2 -5.61 25.51 -9.03
C HIS A 2 -6.24 25.58 -10.43
N THR A 3 -5.84 26.58 -11.20
CA THR A 3 -6.13 26.70 -12.63
C THR A 3 -5.29 25.69 -13.41
N PRO A 4 -5.87 24.88 -14.31
CA PRO A 4 -5.10 23.92 -15.09
C PRO A 4 -4.30 24.64 -16.19
N LYS A 5 -3.01 24.29 -16.32
CA LYS A 5 -2.11 24.74 -17.38
C LYS A 5 -2.61 24.19 -18.73
N ARG A 6 -2.90 25.09 -19.68
CA ARG A 6 -3.28 24.74 -21.05
C ARG A 6 -2.04 24.34 -21.86
N THR A 7 -1.91 23.08 -22.24
CA THR A 7 -1.04 22.66 -23.33
C THR A 7 -1.81 22.80 -24.64
N PHE A 8 -1.43 23.78 -25.47
CA PHE A 8 -1.99 24.00 -26.80
C PHE A 8 -1.37 23.00 -27.78
N SER A 9 -2.19 22.11 -28.35
CA SER A 9 -1.82 21.38 -29.56
C SER A 9 -2.14 22.27 -30.77
N LEU A 10 -1.12 22.61 -31.58
CA LEU A 10 -1.32 23.38 -32.80
C LEU A 10 -2.08 22.54 -33.83
N SER A 11 -3.38 22.78 -33.98
CA SER A 11 -4.14 22.37 -35.16
C SER A 11 -4.42 23.58 -36.05
N ALA A 12 -4.31 23.36 -37.35
CA ALA A 12 -4.35 24.39 -38.40
C ALA A 12 -5.58 25.30 -38.28
N ALA A 13 -5.35 26.59 -37.98
CA ALA A 13 -6.37 27.62 -37.96
C ALA A 13 -6.83 27.95 -39.39
N LYS A 14 -8.14 27.89 -39.66
CA LYS A 14 -8.73 28.43 -40.90
C LYS A 14 -9.05 29.91 -40.69
N CYS A 15 -8.36 30.80 -41.41
CA CYS A 15 -8.57 32.24 -41.36
C CYS A 15 -9.72 32.66 -42.31
N LEU A 16 -10.66 33.47 -41.83
CA LEU A 16 -11.68 34.10 -42.66
C LEU A 16 -11.36 35.60 -42.79
N THR A 17 -11.02 36.05 -44.00
CA THR A 17 -10.71 37.46 -44.28
C THR A 17 -12.00 38.23 -44.52
N VAL A 18 -12.33 39.20 -43.67
CA VAL A 18 -13.45 40.13 -43.88
C VAL A 18 -12.87 41.46 -44.37
N CYS A 19 -13.09 41.79 -45.64
CA CYS A 19 -12.73 43.10 -46.20
C CYS A 19 -13.87 44.09 -45.95
N VAL A 20 -13.64 45.09 -45.10
CA VAL A 20 -14.52 46.26 -44.98
C VAL A 20 -13.92 47.38 -45.83
N CYS A 21 -14.63 47.79 -46.88
CA CYS A 21 -14.20 48.86 -47.78
C CYS A 21 -14.35 50.24 -47.12
N VAL A 22 -13.39 50.61 -46.26
CA VAL A 22 -13.16 52.00 -45.84
C VAL A 22 -11.65 52.24 -45.86
N CYS A 23 -11.14 52.75 -46.99
CA CYS A 23 -9.82 53.36 -47.30
C CYS A 23 -8.50 52.96 -46.60
N VAL A 24 -8.49 52.04 -45.64
CA VAL A 24 -7.35 51.45 -44.95
C VAL A 24 -7.73 50.00 -44.67
N CYS A 25 -7.05 49.04 -45.31
CA CYS A 25 -7.27 47.62 -45.05
C CYS A 25 -6.75 47.27 -43.64
N VAL A 26 -7.58 47.40 -42.62
CA VAL A 26 -7.29 46.87 -41.28
C VAL A 26 -7.67 45.39 -41.29
N CYS A 27 -6.68 44.53 -41.52
CA CYS A 27 -6.84 43.10 -41.33
C CYS A 27 -6.90 42.80 -39.83
N VAL A 28 -8.11 42.63 -39.28
CA VAL A 28 -8.28 42.08 -37.94
C VAL A 28 -8.28 40.56 -38.05
N CYS A 29 -7.19 39.92 -37.62
CA CYS A 29 -7.15 38.46 -37.46
C CYS A 29 -7.98 38.08 -36.22
N VAL A 30 -9.19 37.56 -36.42
CA VAL A 30 -9.96 36.93 -35.34
C VAL A 30 -9.60 35.44 -35.31
N CYS A 31 -8.69 35.06 -34.42
CA CYS A 31 -8.37 33.66 -34.15
C CYS A 31 -9.51 33.06 -33.32
N GLN A 32 -10.55 32.55 -33.98
CA GLN A 32 -11.61 31.82 -33.29
C GLN A 32 -11.17 30.36 -33.15
N ASP A 33 -10.53 30.05 -32.03
CA ASP A 33 -10.21 28.68 -31.62
C ASP A 33 -11.52 27.95 -31.28
N HIS A 34 -12.23 27.50 -32.33
CA HIS A 34 -13.42 26.66 -32.19
C HIS A 34 -12.98 25.22 -31.98
N SER A 35 -12.20 24.96 -30.94
CA SER A 35 -12.05 23.58 -30.47
C SER A 35 -13.45 23.07 -30.08
N VAL A 36 -13.84 21.90 -30.60
CA VAL A 36 -15.15 21.26 -30.34
C VAL A 36 -15.41 21.11 -28.83
N CYS A 37 -14.34 21.06 -28.04
CA CYS A 37 -14.33 20.95 -26.59
C CYS A 37 -14.26 22.29 -25.83
N ALA A 38 -14.24 23.45 -26.50
CA ALA A 38 -14.03 24.77 -25.87
C ALA A 38 -15.06 25.11 -24.77
N ARG A 39 -16.25 24.52 -24.83
CA ARG A 39 -17.36 24.76 -23.89
C ARG A 39 -17.87 23.50 -23.21
N THR A 40 -17.17 22.38 -23.37
CA THR A 40 -17.56 21.09 -22.79
C THR A 40 -16.77 20.83 -21.52
N PHE A 41 -17.47 20.71 -20.40
CA PHE A 41 -16.88 20.36 -19.11
C PHE A 41 -17.16 18.88 -18.81
N CYS A 42 -16.10 18.08 -18.73
CA CYS A 42 -16.19 16.70 -18.29
C CYS A 42 -16.01 16.60 -16.77
N GLY A 43 -16.62 15.58 -16.15
CA GLY A 43 -16.42 15.28 -14.73
C GLY A 43 -14.97 14.91 -14.40
N ALA A 44 -14.65 14.81 -13.11
CA ALA A 44 -13.31 14.45 -12.66
C ALA A 44 -12.84 13.12 -13.27
N GLY A 45 -11.55 13.03 -13.63
CA GLY A 45 -10.98 11.83 -14.25
C GLY A 45 -11.28 11.67 -15.74
N ARG A 46 -11.90 12.68 -16.37
CA ARG A 46 -12.31 12.65 -17.78
C ARG A 46 -11.77 13.86 -18.55
N GLU A 47 -11.53 13.64 -19.84
CA GLU A 47 -11.16 14.67 -20.80
C GLU A 47 -12.14 14.70 -21.97
N CYS A 48 -12.32 15.89 -22.55
CA CYS A 48 -13.12 16.04 -23.76
C CYS A 48 -12.28 15.74 -24.99
N VAL A 49 -12.80 14.87 -25.86
CA VAL A 49 -12.21 14.55 -27.15
C VAL A 49 -13.25 14.75 -28.26
N SER A 50 -12.82 15.22 -29.42
CA SER A 50 -13.69 15.30 -30.61
C SER A 50 -13.84 13.91 -31.21
N THR A 51 -15.07 13.51 -31.51
CA THR A 51 -15.33 12.33 -32.34
C THR A 51 -14.96 12.62 -33.80
N GLY A 52 -14.87 11.56 -34.63
CA GLY A 52 -14.68 11.71 -36.08
C GLY A 52 -15.84 12.44 -36.79
N ARG A 53 -16.97 12.67 -36.10
CA ARG A 53 -18.11 13.45 -36.58
C ARG A 53 -18.07 14.92 -36.13
N GLY A 54 -17.04 15.33 -35.39
CA GLY A 54 -16.91 16.70 -34.88
C GLY A 54 -17.76 16.98 -33.64
N GLU A 55 -18.15 15.95 -32.88
CA GLU A 55 -18.95 16.09 -31.65
C GLU A 55 -18.06 15.96 -30.41
N PRO A 56 -18.30 16.76 -29.34
CA PRO A 56 -17.54 16.64 -28.10
C PRO A 56 -18.01 15.42 -27.29
N VAL A 57 -17.08 14.53 -26.92
CA VAL A 57 -17.36 13.38 -26.05
C VAL A 57 -16.38 13.34 -24.89
N CYS A 58 -16.87 13.09 -23.69
CA CYS A 58 -16.03 12.89 -22.51
C CYS A 58 -15.54 11.44 -22.44
N ARG A 59 -14.22 11.24 -22.44
CA ARG A 59 -13.58 9.94 -22.21
C ARG A 59 -12.75 9.97 -20.94
N CYS A 60 -12.43 8.81 -20.39
CA CYS A 60 -11.52 8.73 -19.24
C CYS A 60 -10.14 9.24 -19.65
N LEU A 61 -9.49 9.95 -18.74
CA LEU A 61 -8.13 10.44 -18.93
C LEU A 61 -7.19 9.28 -19.27
N GLN A 62 -6.38 9.46 -20.31
CA GLN A 62 -5.39 8.45 -20.67
C GLN A 62 -4.20 8.45 -19.71
N GLN A 63 -3.76 9.64 -19.29
CA GLN A 63 -2.59 9.82 -18.43
C GLN A 63 -2.78 10.99 -17.46
N CYS A 64 -2.22 10.87 -16.26
CA CYS A 64 -2.15 11.92 -15.26
C CYS A 64 -0.73 12.47 -15.11
N ASP A 65 -0.61 13.59 -14.39
CA ASP A 65 0.70 14.14 -14.05
C ASP A 65 1.46 13.19 -13.09
N GLY A 66 2.79 13.26 -13.15
CA GLY A 66 3.67 12.48 -12.27
C GLY A 66 3.75 13.03 -10.84
N ALA A 67 2.94 14.02 -10.46
CA ALA A 67 2.99 14.59 -9.12
C ALA A 67 2.61 13.55 -8.06
N GLU A 68 3.40 13.45 -7.00
CA GLU A 68 3.15 12.55 -5.88
C GLU A 68 2.43 13.30 -4.77
N ARG A 69 1.12 13.05 -4.66
CA ARG A 69 0.24 13.57 -3.61
C ARG A 69 -0.74 12.48 -3.22
N TRP A 70 -0.21 11.46 -2.56
CA TRP A 70 -0.90 10.21 -2.28
C TRP A 70 -2.27 10.42 -1.63
N VAL A 71 -3.25 9.61 -2.04
CA VAL A 71 -4.59 9.58 -1.46
C VAL A 71 -5.08 8.15 -1.29
N CYS A 72 -5.85 7.90 -0.24
CA CYS A 72 -6.55 6.65 -0.05
C CYS A 72 -7.95 6.77 -0.63
N GLY A 73 -8.29 5.88 -1.55
CA GLY A 73 -9.64 5.80 -2.10
C GLY A 73 -10.59 5.08 -1.14
N SER A 74 -11.88 5.38 -1.24
CA SER A 74 -12.95 4.70 -0.51
C SER A 74 -13.08 3.20 -0.83
N ASN A 75 -12.29 2.70 -1.78
CA ASN A 75 -12.15 1.29 -2.13
C ASN A 75 -10.93 0.62 -1.47
N GLY A 76 -10.27 1.29 -0.53
CA GLY A 76 -9.08 0.77 0.17
C GLY A 76 -7.80 0.77 -0.67
N LYS A 77 -7.80 1.39 -1.86
CA LYS A 77 -6.63 1.45 -2.75
C LYS A 77 -5.92 2.80 -2.64
N SER A 78 -4.59 2.75 -2.55
CA SER A 78 -3.72 3.93 -2.59
C SER A 78 -3.52 4.42 -4.02
N TYR A 79 -3.70 5.72 -4.24
CA TYR A 79 -3.46 6.37 -5.53
C TYR A 79 -2.37 7.43 -5.39
N ARG A 80 -1.45 7.49 -6.37
CA ARG A 80 -0.33 8.46 -6.40
C ARG A 80 -0.80 9.90 -6.27
N ASN A 81 -1.97 10.22 -6.83
CA ASN A 81 -2.62 11.52 -6.73
C ASN A 81 -4.13 11.42 -7.01
N HIS A 82 -4.84 12.54 -6.84
CA HIS A 82 -6.29 12.65 -7.08
C HIS A 82 -6.67 12.36 -8.55
N CYS A 83 -5.80 12.67 -9.52
CA CYS A 83 -6.08 12.42 -10.93
C CYS A 83 -6.16 10.92 -11.19
N GLU A 84 -5.20 10.14 -10.69
CA GLU A 84 -5.22 8.68 -10.84
C GLU A 84 -6.43 8.03 -10.17
N LEU A 85 -6.86 8.51 -8.99
CA LEU A 85 -8.07 8.03 -8.34
C LEU A 85 -9.31 8.25 -9.23
N HIS A 86 -9.49 9.46 -9.76
CA HIS A 86 -10.64 9.76 -10.60
C HIS A 86 -10.58 9.07 -11.97
N ARG A 87 -9.37 8.88 -12.51
CA ARG A 87 -9.14 8.11 -13.74
C ARG A 87 -9.56 6.65 -13.53
N ASP A 88 -9.15 6.02 -12.43
CA ASP A 88 -9.55 4.66 -12.09
C ASP A 88 -11.07 4.56 -11.85
N ALA A 89 -11.66 5.53 -11.14
CA ALA A 89 -13.12 5.62 -10.97
C ALA A 89 -13.86 5.69 -12.32
N CYS A 90 -13.30 6.41 -13.30
CA CYS A 90 -13.85 6.47 -14.64
C CYS A 90 -13.73 5.13 -15.39
N MET A 91 -12.54 4.52 -15.36
CA MET A 91 -12.23 3.29 -16.09
C MET A 91 -12.98 2.07 -15.53
N SER A 92 -13.03 1.95 -14.20
CA SER A 92 -13.76 0.89 -13.49
C SER A 92 -15.27 1.11 -13.44
N GLN A 93 -15.75 2.28 -13.87
CA GLN A 93 -17.15 2.71 -13.75
C GLN A 93 -17.69 2.70 -12.31
N ASN A 94 -16.80 2.76 -11.32
CA ASN A 94 -17.15 2.77 -9.90
C ASN A 94 -16.94 4.16 -9.31
N LYS A 95 -17.83 4.56 -8.40
CA LYS A 95 -17.70 5.84 -7.71
C LYS A 95 -16.68 5.71 -6.57
N ILE A 96 -15.47 6.20 -6.81
CA ILE A 96 -14.39 6.25 -5.81
C ILE A 96 -14.24 7.70 -5.36
N HIS A 97 -14.29 7.92 -4.06
CA HIS A 97 -13.98 9.22 -3.46
C HIS A 97 -12.72 9.08 -2.59
N VAL A 98 -12.11 10.22 -2.27
CA VAL A 98 -10.98 10.24 -1.33
C VAL A 98 -11.54 9.98 0.06
N GLU A 99 -11.08 8.91 0.70
CA GLU A 99 -11.36 8.61 2.10
C GLU A 99 -10.50 9.52 3.00
N HIS A 100 -9.19 9.55 2.73
CA HIS A 100 -8.25 10.43 3.41
C HIS A 100 -7.01 10.72 2.54
N ARG A 101 -6.22 11.72 2.95
CA ARG A 101 -4.91 12.02 2.35
C ARG A 101 -3.88 10.97 2.77
N GLY A 102 -2.82 10.80 1.99
CA GLY A 102 -1.80 9.77 2.23
C GLY A 102 -2.20 8.42 1.62
N ARG A 103 -1.36 7.40 1.82
CA ARG A 103 -1.65 6.03 1.38
C ARG A 103 -2.67 5.37 2.32
N CYS A 104 -3.45 4.43 1.80
CA CYS A 104 -4.26 3.54 2.63
C CYS A 104 -3.38 2.70 3.55
N LEU A 105 -3.94 2.28 4.68
CA LEU A 105 -3.31 1.30 5.56
C LEU A 105 -3.22 -0.05 4.87
N VAL A 106 -2.03 -0.63 4.89
CA VAL A 106 -1.81 -2.06 4.64
C VAL A 106 -1.62 -2.69 6.00
N VAL A 107 -2.44 -3.68 6.32
CA VAL A 107 -2.43 -4.33 7.64
C VAL A 107 -2.52 -5.84 7.45
N CYS A 108 -1.82 -6.58 8.30
CA CYS A 108 -1.97 -8.02 8.36
C CYS A 108 -3.08 -8.37 9.35
N PHE A 109 -4.21 -8.86 8.86
CA PHE A 109 -5.27 -9.38 9.71
C PHE A 109 -4.92 -10.78 10.21
N LEU A 110 -5.62 -11.24 11.26
CA LEU A 110 -5.45 -12.60 11.78
C LEU A 110 -5.60 -13.64 10.66
N ALA A 111 -6.57 -13.44 9.77
CA ALA A 111 -6.80 -14.31 8.62
C ALA A 111 -5.63 -14.35 7.64
N ASP A 112 -4.96 -13.21 7.39
CA ASP A 112 -3.81 -13.13 6.47
C ASP A 112 -2.59 -13.84 7.07
N ARG A 113 -2.34 -13.60 8.36
CA ARG A 113 -1.26 -14.24 9.13
C ARG A 113 -1.45 -15.75 9.20
N ASP A 114 -2.66 -16.20 9.54
CA ASP A 114 -2.96 -17.62 9.69
C ASP A 114 -2.95 -18.34 8.33
N TRP A 115 -3.41 -17.67 7.27
CA TRP A 115 -3.27 -18.16 5.90
C TRP A 115 -1.81 -18.33 5.51
N LEU A 116 -0.95 -17.36 5.83
CA LEU A 116 0.49 -17.41 5.56
C LEU A 116 1.13 -18.60 6.28
N ARG A 117 0.84 -18.76 7.58
CA ARG A 117 1.30 -19.89 8.38
C ARG A 117 0.90 -21.23 7.79
N GLU A 118 -0.40 -21.40 7.51
CA GLU A 118 -0.95 -22.65 6.98
C GLU A 118 -0.31 -22.99 5.62
N ARG A 119 -0.08 -21.99 4.77
CA ARG A 119 0.58 -22.17 3.48
C ARG A 119 2.01 -22.71 3.63
N VAL A 120 2.76 -22.16 4.58
CA VAL A 120 4.14 -22.59 4.88
C VAL A 120 4.14 -24.02 5.42
N ILE A 121 3.24 -24.35 6.34
CA ILE A 121 3.09 -25.70 6.89
C ILE A 121 2.77 -26.71 5.77
N GLN A 122 1.82 -26.39 4.90
CA GLN A 122 1.47 -27.25 3.76
C GLN A 122 2.66 -27.48 2.84
N TRP A 123 3.42 -26.43 2.54
CA TRP A 123 4.63 -26.55 1.72
C TRP A 123 5.66 -27.48 2.37
N ILE A 124 5.98 -27.29 3.65
CA ILE A 124 6.93 -28.15 4.39
C ILE A 124 6.46 -29.61 4.37
N GLN A 125 5.17 -29.86 4.59
CA GLN A 125 4.61 -31.21 4.52
C GLN A 125 4.73 -31.85 3.14
N THR A 126 4.67 -31.07 2.06
CA THR A 126 4.88 -31.58 0.70
C THR A 126 6.35 -31.89 0.38
N GLU A 127 7.30 -31.22 1.03
CA GLU A 127 8.72 -31.51 0.85
C GLU A 127 9.17 -32.79 1.57
N VAL A 128 8.45 -33.18 2.62
CA VAL A 128 8.69 -34.44 3.32
C VAL A 128 8.16 -35.61 2.45
N ASP A 129 9.06 -36.18 1.64
CA ASP A 129 8.82 -37.27 0.68
C ASP A 129 8.09 -38.49 1.29
N PRO A 130 6.95 -38.95 0.70
CA PRO A 130 6.25 -40.14 1.14
C PRO A 130 7.03 -41.47 0.93
N ASP A 131 8.06 -41.54 0.09
CA ASP A 131 8.80 -42.79 -0.22
C ASP A 131 9.90 -43.15 0.81
N ARG A 132 10.31 -42.21 1.67
CA ARG A 132 11.31 -42.42 2.74
C ARG A 132 10.73 -42.92 4.07
N ARG A 133 9.43 -43.24 4.10
CA ARG A 133 8.66 -43.56 5.31
C ARG A 133 9.08 -44.83 6.07
N SER A 134 10.02 -45.62 5.53
CA SER A 134 10.21 -47.01 5.97
C SER A 134 11.51 -47.33 6.70
N LEU A 135 12.56 -46.50 6.74
CA LEU A 135 13.80 -46.93 7.44
C LEU A 135 14.55 -45.92 8.29
N ASN A 136 14.32 -44.60 8.17
CA ASN A 136 14.77 -43.54 9.09
C ASN A 136 14.15 -42.23 8.57
N ALA A 137 12.92 -41.94 8.94
CA ALA A 137 12.25 -40.72 8.51
C ALA A 137 13.01 -39.52 9.10
N SER A 138 13.51 -38.61 8.26
CA SER A 138 13.80 -37.25 8.71
C SER A 138 12.49 -36.68 9.22
N SER A 139 12.40 -36.44 10.51
CA SER A 139 11.23 -35.83 11.12
C SER A 139 11.02 -34.44 10.51
N VAL A 140 9.78 -33.94 10.51
CA VAL A 140 9.49 -32.54 10.12
C VAL A 140 10.40 -31.58 10.91
N SER A 141 10.69 -31.91 12.16
CA SER A 141 11.64 -31.19 13.01
C SER A 141 13.06 -31.14 12.47
N ASP A 142 13.56 -32.20 11.82
CA ASP A 142 14.91 -32.21 11.24
C ASP A 142 15.02 -31.31 10.01
N LEU A 143 13.96 -31.28 9.18
CA LEU A 143 13.88 -30.37 8.03
C LEU A 143 13.79 -28.91 8.49
N LEU A 144 12.97 -28.64 9.52
CA LEU A 144 12.88 -27.32 10.13
C LEU A 144 14.21 -26.88 10.75
N LEU A 145 14.96 -27.80 11.36
CA LEU A 145 16.30 -27.50 11.88
C LEU A 145 17.29 -27.10 10.76
N ASP A 146 17.26 -27.82 9.63
CA ASP A 146 18.10 -27.48 8.46
C ASP A 146 17.75 -26.09 7.90
N TYR A 147 16.45 -25.79 7.79
CA TYR A 147 16.01 -24.46 7.38
C TYR A 147 16.42 -23.37 8.36
N PHE A 148 16.23 -23.60 9.66
CA PHE A 148 16.64 -22.65 10.71
C PHE A 148 18.13 -22.31 10.57
N GLN A 149 18.99 -23.33 10.50
CA GLN A 149 20.45 -23.13 10.37
C GLN A 149 20.87 -22.51 9.04
N THR A 150 20.11 -22.70 7.97
CA THR A 150 20.43 -22.15 6.65
C THR A 150 20.17 -20.65 6.56
N PHE A 151 19.14 -20.17 7.26
CA PHE A 151 18.69 -18.77 7.18
C PHE A 151 19.11 -17.90 8.38
N ASP A 152 19.56 -18.52 9.47
CA ASP A 152 20.20 -17.87 10.62
C ASP A 152 21.55 -17.26 10.24
N ASP A 153 21.80 -16.02 10.67
CA ASP A 153 23.04 -15.28 10.41
C ASP A 153 24.16 -15.56 11.44
N GLY A 154 23.93 -16.52 12.34
CA GLY A 154 24.86 -16.99 13.36
C GLY A 154 24.50 -16.55 14.78
N ASP A 155 23.37 -15.86 14.99
CA ASP A 155 22.89 -15.43 16.31
C ASP A 155 21.94 -16.45 16.99
N SER A 156 21.71 -17.59 16.34
CA SER A 156 20.86 -18.69 16.81
C SER A 156 19.39 -18.30 17.01
N GLN A 157 18.93 -17.28 16.31
CA GLN A 157 17.58 -16.74 16.31
C GLN A 157 17.19 -16.36 14.87
N LEU A 158 15.89 -16.34 14.58
CA LEU A 158 15.39 -15.82 13.30
C LEU A 158 14.65 -14.52 13.51
N ASP A 159 15.17 -13.44 12.94
CA ASP A 159 14.51 -12.15 12.85
C ASP A 159 13.57 -12.05 11.63
N SER A 160 12.87 -10.92 11.51
CA SER A 160 11.93 -10.66 10.41
C SER A 160 12.56 -10.77 9.03
N LYS A 161 13.82 -10.35 8.87
CA LYS A 161 14.53 -10.34 7.59
C LYS A 161 14.95 -11.76 7.20
N GLU A 162 15.46 -12.54 8.15
CA GLU A 162 15.85 -13.93 7.97
C GLU A 162 14.64 -14.80 7.65
N LEU A 163 13.54 -14.64 8.41
CA LEU A 163 12.30 -15.36 8.14
C LEU A 163 11.67 -14.95 6.79
N LEU A 164 11.76 -13.68 6.40
CA LEU A 164 11.37 -13.24 5.05
C LEU A 164 12.23 -13.88 3.96
N ASN A 165 13.53 -14.06 4.17
CA ASN A 165 14.42 -14.75 3.23
C ASN A 165 14.04 -16.22 3.11
N PHE A 166 13.73 -16.86 4.24
CA PHE A 166 13.14 -18.20 4.28
C PHE A 166 11.81 -18.27 3.50
N LEU A 167 10.94 -17.27 3.53
CA LEU A 167 9.72 -17.33 2.70
C LEU A 167 10.00 -17.07 1.21
N LYS A 168 11.04 -16.29 0.89
CA LYS A 168 11.37 -15.90 -0.48
C LYS A 168 12.16 -16.95 -1.26
N HIS A 169 12.89 -17.85 -0.60
CA HIS A 169 13.70 -18.83 -1.33
C HIS A 169 12.82 -19.81 -2.15
N ASN A 170 11.54 -19.97 -1.79
CA ASN A 170 10.60 -20.83 -2.49
C ASN A 170 9.21 -20.19 -2.65
N GLU A 171 9.13 -19.05 -3.36
CA GLU A 171 7.88 -18.29 -3.52
C GLU A 171 6.79 -19.02 -4.34
N ALA A 172 7.18 -19.91 -5.25
CA ALA A 172 6.23 -20.52 -6.19
C ALA A 172 5.24 -21.50 -5.53
N PRO A 173 5.66 -22.44 -4.64
CA PRO A 173 4.75 -23.29 -3.88
C PRO A 173 3.86 -22.51 -2.91
N LEU A 174 4.37 -21.40 -2.36
CA LEU A 174 3.64 -20.59 -1.39
C LEU A 174 2.59 -19.67 -2.04
N ASN A 175 2.60 -19.53 -3.37
CA ASN A 175 1.71 -18.65 -4.13
C ASN A 175 1.65 -17.23 -3.53
N LEU A 176 2.78 -16.73 -3.03
CA LEU A 176 2.91 -15.43 -2.36
C LEU A 176 2.84 -14.23 -3.34
N THR A 177 2.69 -14.51 -4.64
CA THR A 177 2.62 -13.49 -5.70
C THR A 177 1.38 -12.60 -5.58
N THR A 178 0.37 -13.02 -4.81
CA THR A 178 -0.83 -12.25 -4.50
C THR A 178 -0.64 -11.28 -3.32
N PHE A 179 0.39 -11.49 -2.50
CA PHE A 179 0.66 -10.62 -1.35
C PHE A 179 1.45 -9.40 -1.80
N ASP A 180 0.95 -8.22 -1.45
CA ASP A 180 1.76 -7.01 -1.47
C ASP A 180 3.02 -7.23 -0.62
N PRO A 181 4.22 -6.84 -1.07
CA PRO A 181 5.46 -7.04 -0.32
C PRO A 181 5.39 -6.50 1.12
N LEU A 182 4.70 -5.37 1.33
CA LEU A 182 4.52 -4.78 2.65
C LEU A 182 3.59 -5.64 3.51
N LEU A 183 2.50 -6.15 2.94
CA LEU A 183 1.60 -7.07 3.66
C LEU A 183 2.34 -8.32 4.12
N ARG A 184 3.22 -8.87 3.26
CA ARG A 184 4.03 -10.04 3.59
C ARG A 184 4.96 -9.77 4.77
N SER A 185 5.65 -8.63 4.77
CA SER A 185 6.50 -8.23 5.91
C SER A 185 5.70 -8.09 7.20
N LEU A 186 4.55 -7.41 7.16
CA LEU A 186 3.69 -7.24 8.34
C LEU A 186 3.17 -8.58 8.89
N CYS A 187 2.82 -9.53 8.01
CA CYS A 187 2.40 -10.85 8.45
C CYS A 187 3.54 -11.70 8.99
N VAL A 188 4.77 -11.51 8.52
CA VAL A 188 5.96 -12.13 9.12
C VAL A 188 6.20 -11.60 10.53
N ASP A 189 6.17 -10.29 10.72
CA ASP A 189 6.35 -9.68 12.05
C ASP A 189 5.25 -10.19 13.02
N ALA A 190 4.01 -10.25 12.54
CA ALA A 190 2.88 -10.78 13.31
C ALA A 190 3.01 -12.28 13.62
N LEU A 191 3.68 -13.07 12.77
CA LEU A 191 3.97 -14.49 13.04
C LEU A 191 5.07 -14.66 14.09
N ILE A 192 6.11 -13.83 14.03
CA ILE A 192 7.18 -13.82 15.03
C ILE A 192 6.58 -13.49 16.40
N GLU A 193 5.88 -12.35 16.51
CA GLU A 193 5.27 -11.90 17.77
C GLU A 193 4.28 -12.92 18.37
N LEU A 194 3.68 -13.76 17.53
CA LEU A 194 2.72 -14.78 17.95
C LEU A 194 3.36 -15.98 18.65
N SER A 195 4.55 -16.37 18.18
CA SER A 195 5.28 -17.55 18.65
C SER A 195 6.46 -17.22 19.54
N ASP A 196 6.83 -15.94 19.62
CA ASP A 196 7.81 -15.38 20.54
C ASP A 196 7.27 -15.42 21.99
N GLU A 197 7.73 -16.40 22.75
CA GLU A 197 7.31 -16.63 24.14
C GLU A 197 8.06 -15.74 25.12
N ASN A 198 9.30 -15.36 24.78
CA ASN A 198 10.18 -14.60 25.66
C ASN A 198 10.12 -13.07 25.39
N ALA A 199 9.39 -12.66 24.35
CA ALA A 199 9.18 -11.28 23.90
C ALA A 199 10.46 -10.56 23.45
N ASP A 200 11.42 -11.27 22.86
CA ASP A 200 12.67 -10.72 22.31
C ASP A 200 12.59 -10.31 20.84
N TRP A 201 11.42 -10.46 20.22
CA TRP A 201 11.10 -10.12 18.83
C TRP A 201 11.81 -10.97 17.79
N LYS A 202 12.30 -12.13 18.20
CA LYS A 202 12.93 -13.11 17.32
C LYS A 202 12.35 -14.50 17.59
N LEU A 203 12.69 -15.46 16.74
CA LEU A 203 12.32 -16.85 16.95
C LEU A 203 13.58 -17.66 17.28
N SER A 204 13.66 -18.17 18.50
CA SER A 204 14.55 -19.28 18.80
C SER A 204 14.15 -20.52 18.01
N LEU A 205 15.05 -21.51 17.90
CA LEU A 205 14.76 -22.78 17.23
C LEU A 205 13.46 -23.45 17.73
N THR A 206 13.20 -23.38 19.04
CA THR A 206 12.00 -23.99 19.63
C THR A 206 10.74 -23.23 19.23
N GLU A 207 10.79 -21.91 19.25
CA GLU A 207 9.66 -21.06 18.84
C GLU A 207 9.37 -21.19 17.34
N PHE A 208 10.42 -21.28 16.51
CA PHE A 208 10.29 -21.53 15.07
C PHE A 208 9.62 -22.89 14.79
N ILE A 209 10.09 -23.96 15.44
CA ILE A 209 9.49 -25.29 15.28
C ILE A 209 8.03 -25.30 15.75
N ASN A 210 7.74 -24.71 16.91
CA ASN A 210 6.38 -24.62 17.44
C ASN A 210 5.47 -23.81 16.49
N CYS A 211 5.95 -22.68 15.97
CA CYS A 211 5.23 -21.85 15.01
C CYS A 211 4.76 -22.66 13.79
N LEU A 212 5.61 -23.53 13.25
CA LEU A 212 5.32 -24.32 12.05
C LEU A 212 4.78 -25.73 12.33
N THR A 213 4.47 -26.04 13.59
CA THR A 213 3.83 -27.31 13.98
C THR A 213 2.31 -27.24 13.74
N PRO A 214 1.70 -28.16 12.97
CA PRO A 214 0.26 -28.10 12.62
C PRO A 214 -0.68 -28.07 13.83
N GLU A 215 -0.32 -28.77 14.89
CA GLU A 215 -1.13 -28.89 16.11
C GLU A 215 -1.04 -27.64 17.00
N TYR A 216 -0.04 -26.78 16.78
CA TYR A 216 0.10 -25.54 17.54
C TYR A 216 -1.02 -24.57 17.15
N ARG A 217 -1.78 -24.17 18.17
CA ARG A 217 -2.85 -23.17 18.08
C ARG A 217 -2.46 -21.97 18.92
N PRO A 218 -1.85 -20.94 18.31
CA PRO A 218 -1.47 -19.76 19.04
C PRO A 218 -2.70 -19.02 19.55
N ALA A 219 -2.55 -18.34 20.70
CA ALA A 219 -3.63 -17.58 21.29
C ALA A 219 -3.98 -16.37 20.39
N GLU A 220 -5.27 -16.18 20.15
CA GLU A 220 -5.76 -14.98 19.46
C GLU A 220 -5.55 -13.76 20.37
N ARG A 221 -4.71 -12.81 19.90
CA ARG A 221 -4.55 -11.51 20.55
C ARG A 221 -5.61 -10.55 20.02
N LYS A 222 -6.31 -9.88 20.94
CA LYS A 222 -7.31 -8.85 20.66
C LYS A 222 -6.73 -7.49 21.01
N CYS A 223 -7.17 -6.45 20.32
CA CYS A 223 -6.68 -5.10 20.61
C CYS A 223 -7.34 -4.56 21.87
N ALA A 224 -6.55 -4.07 22.81
CA ALA A 224 -7.05 -3.34 23.97
C ALA A 224 -7.10 -1.85 23.66
N LEU A 225 -8.19 -1.18 24.02
CA LEU A 225 -8.26 0.28 24.00
C LEU A 225 -9.10 0.77 25.18
N GLU A 226 -8.49 1.58 26.04
CA GLU A 226 -9.06 1.97 27.34
C GLU A 226 -9.49 0.71 28.13
N ASP A 227 -10.77 0.60 28.50
CA ASP A 227 -11.33 -0.55 29.21
C ASP A 227 -11.98 -1.59 28.26
N GLY A 228 -11.81 -1.43 26.94
CA GLY A 228 -12.43 -2.26 25.91
C GLY A 228 -11.46 -3.24 25.26
N VAL A 229 -12.00 -4.38 24.82
CA VAL A 229 -11.29 -5.39 24.02
C VAL A 229 -12.00 -5.51 22.67
N PHE A 230 -11.24 -5.40 21.59
CA PHE A 230 -11.74 -5.29 20.23
C PHE A 230 -11.21 -6.43 19.36
N GLU A 231 -12.11 -6.97 18.52
CA GLU A 231 -11.78 -8.00 17.55
C GLU A 231 -10.93 -7.45 16.40
N ASP A 232 -10.23 -8.36 15.72
CA ASP A 232 -9.50 -8.06 14.51
C ASP A 232 -10.41 -7.43 13.44
N GLY A 233 -9.90 -6.39 12.77
CA GLY A 233 -10.66 -5.56 11.84
C GLY A 233 -11.53 -4.47 12.49
N ALA A 234 -11.62 -4.39 13.82
CA ALA A 234 -12.31 -3.27 14.48
C ALA A 234 -11.66 -1.93 14.13
N GLU A 235 -12.47 -0.91 13.90
CA GLU A 235 -11.99 0.42 13.51
C GLU A 235 -12.28 1.45 14.59
N THR A 236 -11.33 2.36 14.78
CA THR A 236 -11.51 3.54 15.63
C THR A 236 -10.85 4.75 14.99
N ARG A 237 -11.08 5.93 15.56
CA ARG A 237 -10.46 7.18 15.12
C ARG A 237 -9.79 7.85 16.31
N MET A 238 -8.50 8.13 16.14
CA MET A 238 -7.70 8.90 17.07
C MET A 238 -7.38 10.24 16.42
N GLU A 239 -8.05 11.30 16.86
CA GLU A 239 -8.02 12.63 16.21
C GLU A 239 -8.43 12.55 14.73
N CYS A 240 -7.51 12.85 13.81
CA CYS A 240 -7.71 12.73 12.37
C CYS A 240 -7.21 11.39 11.80
N ASN A 241 -6.58 10.56 12.64
CA ASN A 241 -6.01 9.29 12.23
C ASN A 241 -7.03 8.17 12.35
N ARG A 242 -7.12 7.37 11.28
CA ARG A 242 -7.92 6.15 11.26
C ARG A 242 -7.07 5.02 11.79
N CYS A 243 -7.60 4.26 12.74
CA CYS A 243 -6.93 3.11 13.31
C CYS A 243 -7.75 1.85 13.09
N VAL A 244 -7.07 0.74 12.84
CA VAL A 244 -7.68 -0.58 12.71
C VAL A 244 -6.95 -1.57 13.62
N CYS A 245 -7.70 -2.41 14.30
CA CYS A 245 -7.17 -3.52 15.07
C CYS A 245 -6.71 -4.61 14.10
N ALA A 246 -5.44 -4.99 14.17
CA ALA A 246 -4.84 -6.00 13.30
C ALA A 246 -3.86 -6.87 14.10
N CYS A 247 -4.11 -8.18 14.16
CA CYS A 247 -3.30 -9.16 14.91
C CYS A 247 -3.05 -8.78 16.38
N GLY A 248 -4.03 -8.14 17.03
CA GLY A 248 -3.93 -7.71 18.44
C GLY A 248 -3.28 -6.35 18.66
N ASN A 249 -2.88 -5.65 17.59
CA ASN A 249 -2.25 -4.34 17.65
C ASN A 249 -3.08 -3.28 16.92
N TRP A 250 -3.15 -2.06 17.46
CA TRP A 250 -3.76 -0.93 16.77
C TRP A 250 -2.80 -0.35 15.75
N VAL A 251 -3.18 -0.40 14.47
CA VAL A 251 -2.43 0.22 13.38
C VAL A 251 -3.16 1.46 12.89
N CYS A 252 -2.53 2.61 13.03
CA CYS A 252 -3.11 3.91 12.70
C CYS A 252 -2.45 4.56 11.49
N THR A 253 -3.20 5.38 10.78
CA THR A 253 -2.59 6.34 9.84
C THR A 253 -1.72 7.32 10.61
N ALA A 254 -0.69 7.86 9.97
CA ALA A 254 0.22 8.84 10.57
C ALA A 254 0.07 10.21 9.89
N LEU A 255 -1.14 10.78 9.95
CA LEU A 255 -1.43 12.12 9.47
C LEU A 255 -1.18 13.15 10.58
N THR A 256 -0.65 14.31 10.19
CA THR A 256 -0.51 15.46 11.08
C THR A 256 -1.86 16.14 11.26
N CYS A 257 -2.41 16.08 12.47
CA CYS A 257 -3.75 16.55 12.79
C CYS A 257 -3.76 18.03 13.22
N ASN A 258 -3.40 18.94 12.31
CA ASN A 258 -3.64 20.38 12.51
C ASN A 258 -4.67 20.89 11.50
N GLY A 259 -5.67 21.61 12.01
CA GLY A 259 -6.90 22.01 11.32
C GLY A 259 -6.76 23.05 10.20
N GLU A 260 -5.67 23.06 9.45
CA GLU A 260 -5.56 23.86 8.23
C GLU A 260 -5.11 22.99 7.06
N SER A 261 -5.89 23.10 5.99
CA SER A 261 -5.51 22.57 4.70
C SER A 261 -4.15 23.16 4.31
N ALA A 262 -3.08 22.37 4.44
CA ALA A 262 -1.84 22.61 3.71
C ALA A 262 -2.13 22.45 2.21
N ALA A 263 -2.74 23.49 1.64
CA ALA A 263 -2.75 23.83 0.25
C ALA A 263 -1.77 25.00 0.13
N GLY A 264 -0.50 24.69 -0.10
CA GLY A 264 0.52 25.66 -0.48
C GLY A 264 1.51 26.03 0.63
N ARG A 265 2.48 25.14 0.86
CA ARG A 265 3.92 25.43 0.84
C ARG A 265 4.62 24.07 0.87
N ALA A 266 5.22 23.69 -0.25
CA ALA A 266 6.38 22.84 -0.20
C ALA A 266 7.48 23.77 0.32
N GLU A 267 7.65 23.81 1.63
CA GLU A 267 8.97 24.11 2.16
C GLU A 267 9.74 22.81 1.96
N GLU A 268 10.83 22.90 1.20
CA GLU A 268 11.84 21.86 1.09
C GLU A 268 12.43 21.67 2.50
N GLU A 269 11.75 20.89 3.34
CA GLU A 269 12.44 20.19 4.41
C GLU A 269 13.22 19.09 3.70
N GLU A 270 14.53 19.28 3.63
CA GLU A 270 15.45 18.19 3.35
C GLU A 270 15.09 17.06 4.34
N GLU A 271 14.55 15.96 3.83
CA GLU A 271 14.53 14.69 4.57
C GLU A 271 16.00 14.34 4.79
N GLU A 272 16.58 14.83 5.89
CA GLU A 272 17.83 14.31 6.40
C GLU A 272 17.58 12.82 6.69
N GLU A 273 18.17 11.97 5.85
CA GLU A 273 18.14 10.53 5.96
C GLU A 273 18.72 10.14 7.33
N MET A 274 17.82 9.83 8.26
CA MET A 274 18.17 9.40 9.62
C MET A 274 19.04 8.15 9.52
N THR A 275 20.18 8.15 10.21
CA THR A 275 21.12 7.03 10.16
C THR A 275 20.48 5.76 10.75
N GLU A 276 20.91 4.59 10.30
CA GLU A 276 20.41 3.28 10.77
C GLU A 276 20.52 3.13 12.30
N GLU A 277 21.56 3.72 12.90
CA GLU A 277 21.78 3.76 14.35
C GLU A 277 20.78 4.66 15.09
N GLU A 278 20.44 5.82 14.53
CA GLU A 278 19.43 6.73 15.11
C GLU A 278 18.03 6.15 14.98
N TRP A 279 17.73 5.49 13.85
CA TRP A 279 16.49 4.76 13.66
C TRP A 279 16.37 3.62 14.69
N SER A 280 17.44 2.85 14.88
CA SER A 280 17.49 1.74 15.85
C SER A 280 17.32 2.23 17.29
N ARG A 281 17.92 3.37 17.66
CA ARG A 281 17.69 4.01 18.97
C ARG A 281 16.24 4.44 19.16
N ARG A 282 15.63 5.04 18.13
CA ARG A 282 14.26 5.54 18.20
C ARG A 282 13.25 4.40 18.28
N VAL A 283 13.50 3.30 17.56
CA VAL A 283 12.74 2.06 17.66
C VAL A 283 12.90 1.42 19.04
N ALA A 284 14.11 1.38 19.60
CA ALA A 284 14.36 0.86 20.95
C ALA A 284 13.71 1.72 22.06
N GLU A 285 13.68 3.05 21.90
CA GLU A 285 12.97 3.96 22.80
C GLU A 285 11.44 3.78 22.72
N LEU A 286 10.90 3.49 21.54
CA LEU A 286 9.47 3.19 21.34
C LEU A 286 9.11 1.79 21.87
N SER A 287 9.98 0.80 21.73
CA SER A 287 9.75 -0.56 22.26
C SER A 287 9.80 -0.59 23.80
N THR A 288 10.67 0.21 24.43
CA THR A 288 10.69 0.35 25.90
C THR A 288 9.48 1.10 26.47
N GLN A 289 8.85 2.00 25.69
CA GLN A 289 7.59 2.64 26.09
C GLN A 289 6.40 1.69 26.05
N ARG A 290 6.44 0.67 25.17
CA ARG A 290 5.40 -0.36 25.04
C ARG A 290 5.37 -1.37 26.19
N LEU A 291 6.43 -1.44 27.01
CA LEU A 291 6.50 -2.24 28.24
C LEU A 291 5.98 -1.51 29.50
N ARG A 292 5.49 -0.26 29.37
CA ARG A 292 4.99 0.56 30.49
C ARG A 292 3.50 0.93 30.40
N LEU A 293 2.77 0.31 29.48
CA LEU A 293 1.30 0.30 29.42
C LEU A 293 0.82 -1.13 29.60
#